data_AF-A0A497E439-F1
#
_entry.id   AF-A0A497E439-F1
#
_cell.length_a   1.000
_cell.length_b   1.000
_cell.length_c   1.000
_cell.angle_alpha   90.00
_cell.angle_beta   90.00
_cell.angle_gamma   90.00
#
_symmetry.space_group_name_H-M   'P 1'
#
loop_
_entity.id
_entity.type
_entity.pdbx_description
1 polymer ?
#
loop_
_entity_poly.entity_id
_entity_poly.type
_entity_poly.pdbx_seq_one_letter_code
_entity_poly.pdbx_strand_id
1 'polypeptide(L)' 'MHFQQNLLDYVRKNDRGKISCEIKSIFAGSDRYFASMRAKEVMQRYESIYPKFTQSWRRNWRMPLSFFFSSSS' A
#
# COMPACT_ATOMS: atom_id res chain seq x y z
N MET A 1 -8.92 6.10 -6.93
CA MET A 1 -8.82 4.64 -6.66
C MET A 1 -7.99 3.85 -7.69
N HIS A 2 -7.06 4.46 -8.45
CA HIS A 2 -6.26 3.73 -9.48
C HIS A 2 -5.00 3.03 -8.92
N PHE A 3 -4.40 3.55 -7.84
CA PHE A 3 -3.17 3.03 -7.25
C PHE A 3 -3.30 1.58 -6.75
N GLN A 4 -4.39 1.27 -6.03
CA GLN A 4 -4.59 -0.04 -5.43
C GLN A 4 -4.91 -1.12 -6.47
N GLN A 5 -5.66 -0.79 -7.52
CA GLN A 5 -5.99 -1.74 -8.60
C GLN A 5 -4.75 -2.12 -9.40
N ASN A 6 -3.88 -1.15 -9.72
CA ASN A 6 -2.63 -1.41 -10.46
C ASN A 6 -1.62 -2.21 -9.64
N LEU A 7 -1.66 -2.10 -8.31
CA LEU A 7 -0.80 -2.88 -7.41
C LEU A 7 -1.22 -4.34 -7.30
N LEU A 8 -2.53 -4.59 -7.18
CA LEU A 8 -3.06 -5.93 -7.04
C LEU A 8 -2.92 -6.77 -8.32
N ASP A 9 -2.57 -6.15 -9.45
CA ASP A 9 -2.32 -6.89 -10.68
C ASP A 9 -1.12 -7.84 -10.57
N TYR A 10 -0.08 -7.42 -9.85
CA TYR A 10 1.13 -8.20 -9.57
C TYR A 10 0.93 -9.32 -8.52
N VAL A 11 -0.28 -9.44 -7.97
CA VAL A 11 -0.62 -10.36 -6.88
C VAL A 11 -1.55 -11.45 -7.42
N ARG A 12 -1.35 -12.70 -6.97
CA ARG A 12 -2.24 -13.82 -7.33
C ARG A 12 -3.65 -13.57 -6.82
N LYS A 13 -4.67 -13.96 -7.61
CA LYS A 13 -6.10 -13.73 -7.30
C LYS A 13 -6.49 -14.14 -5.87
N ASN A 14 -5.98 -15.28 -5.37
CA ASN A 14 -6.27 -15.79 -4.03
C ASN A 14 -5.79 -14.85 -2.91
N ASP A 15 -4.70 -14.12 -3.12
CA ASP A 15 -4.11 -13.23 -2.11
C ASP A 15 -4.59 -11.77 -2.25
N ARG A 16 -5.22 -11.42 -3.39
CA ARG A 16 -5.67 -10.04 -3.67
C ARG A 16 -6.61 -9.51 -2.60
N GLY A 17 -7.54 -10.33 -2.11
CA GLY A 17 -8.48 -9.93 -1.06
C GLY A 17 -7.77 -9.57 0.25
N LYS A 18 -6.83 -10.43 0.68
CA LYS A 18 -6.04 -10.22 1.90
C LYS A 18 -5.16 -8.98 1.79
N ILE A 19 -4.37 -8.87 0.71
CA ILE A 19 -3.48 -7.73 0.49
C ILE A 19 -4.27 -6.42 0.35
N SER A 20 -5.42 -6.46 -0.32
CA SER A 20 -6.31 -5.29 -0.42
C SER A 20 -6.83 -4.84 0.94
N CYS A 21 -7.13 -5.77 1.86
CA CYS A 21 -7.56 -5.43 3.21
C CYS A 21 -6.41 -4.78 4.01
N GLU A 22 -5.21 -5.36 3.95
CA GLU A 22 -4.03 -4.77 4.60
C GLU A 22 -3.71 -3.37 4.06
N ILE A 23 -3.79 -3.17 2.74
CA ILE A 23 -3.63 -1.84 2.12
C ILE A 23 -4.62 -0.83 2.70
N LYS A 24 -5.90 -1.20 2.77
CA LYS A 24 -6.94 -0.31 3.32
C LYS A 24 -6.68 0.01 4.79
N SER A 25 -6.23 -0.96 5.57
CA SER A 25 -5.89 -0.76 6.98
C SER A 25 -4.78 0.26 7.20
N ILE A 26 -3.86 0.45 6.24
CA ILE A 26 -2.81 1.46 6.35
C ILE A 26 -3.39 2.88 6.38
N PHE A 27 -4.44 3.13 5.60
CA PHE A 27 -5.08 4.44 5.48
C PHE A 27 -6.28 4.61 6.42
N ALA A 28 -6.61 3.61 7.24
CA ALA A 28 -7.71 3.68 8.19
C ALA A 28 -7.37 4.54 9.42
N GLY A 29 -6.08 4.75 9.71
CA GLY A 29 -5.63 5.61 10.80
C GLY A 29 -5.42 7.06 10.34
N SER A 30 -5.62 8.01 11.24
CA SER A 30 -5.42 9.46 11.02
C SER A 30 -3.96 9.91 11.13
N ASP A 31 -3.03 9.00 11.43
CA ASP A 31 -1.62 9.32 11.69
C ASP A 31 -0.71 8.88 10.55
N ARG A 32 0.06 9.84 10.01
CA ARG A 32 0.99 9.67 8.88
C ARG A 32 2.16 8.77 9.20
N TYR A 33 2.66 8.86 10.43
CA TYR A 33 3.76 8.06 10.91
C TYR A 33 3.33 6.59 11.00
N PHE A 34 2.16 6.32 11.60
CA PHE A 34 1.63 4.96 11.67
C PHE A 34 1.32 4.37 10.30
N ALA A 35 0.71 5.16 9.39
CA ALA A 35 0.46 4.72 8.03
C ALA A 35 1.78 4.37 7.30
N SER A 36 2.82 5.19 7.47
CA SER A 36 4.14 4.94 6.88
C SER A 36 4.82 3.70 7.44
N MET A 37 4.68 3.46 8.75
CA MET A 37 5.22 2.27 9.41
C MET A 37 4.53 1.00 8.92
N ARG A 38 3.18 0.98 8.93
CA ARG A 38 2.39 -0.15 8.45
C ARG A 38 2.66 -0.48 6.99
N ALA A 39 2.84 0.53 6.15
CA ALA A 39 3.20 0.31 4.75
C ALA A 39 4.55 -0.39 4.59
N LYS A 40 5.56 0.02 5.37
CA LYS A 40 6.87 -0.65 5.35
C LYS A 40 6.77 -2.11 5.79
N GLU A 41 5.99 -2.40 6.85
CA GLU A 41 5.76 -3.77 7.32
C GLU A 41 5.13 -4.65 6.23
N VAL A 42 4.05 -4.16 5.61
CA VAL A 42 3.36 -4.88 4.52
C VAL A 42 4.31 -5.11 3.35
N MET A 43 5.08 -4.10 2.96
CA MET A 43 6.05 -4.24 1.87
C MET A 43 7.12 -5.27 2.18
N GLN A 44 7.72 -5.25 3.37
CA GLN A 44 8.75 -6.24 3.75
C GLN A 44 8.20 -7.66 3.74
N ARG A 45 6.97 -7.86 4.26
CA ARG A 45 6.31 -9.17 4.26
C ARG A 45 6.13 -9.74 2.85
N TYR A 46 5.79 -8.89 1.88
CA TYR A 46 5.51 -9.31 0.51
C TYR A 46 6.69 -9.15 -0.45
N GLU A 47 7.84 -8.63 -0.01
CA GLU A 47 9.01 -8.41 -0.88
C GLU A 47 9.57 -9.71 -1.46
N SER A 48 9.62 -10.77 -0.64
CA SER A 48 10.08 -12.09 -1.07
C SER A 48 9.07 -12.82 -1.99
N ILE A 49 7.78 -12.58 -1.80
CA ILE A 49 6.69 -13.30 -2.51
C ILE A 49 6.31 -12.57 -3.80
N TYR A 50 6.22 -11.25 -3.75
CA TYR A 50 5.76 -10.38 -4.83
C TYR A 50 6.72 -9.18 -5.01
N PRO A 51 7.95 -9.40 -5.52
CA PRO A 51 8.94 -8.32 -5.66
C PRO A 51 8.50 -7.21 -6.62
N LYS A 52 7.75 -7.53 -7.69
CA LYS A 52 7.18 -6.53 -8.62
C LYS A 52 6.12 -5.65 -7.96
N PHE A 53 5.33 -6.23 -7.05
CA PHE A 53 4.35 -5.49 -6.26
C PHE A 53 5.05 -4.48 -5.35
N THR A 54 6.07 -4.89 -4.59
CA THR A 54 6.78 -3.99 -3.68
C THR A 54 7.56 -2.92 -4.43
N GLN A 55 8.12 -3.23 -5.60
CA GLN A 55 8.78 -2.26 -6.47
C GLN A 55 7.80 -1.20 -7.01
N SER A 56 6.65 -1.64 -7.55
CA SER A 56 5.60 -0.73 -8.03
C SER A 56 5.04 0.12 -6.91
N TRP A 57 4.89 -0.48 -5.71
CA TRP A 57 4.50 0.22 -4.51
C TRP A 57 5.50 1.31 -4.17
N ARG A 58 6.81 1.00 -4.02
CA ARG A 58 7.85 2.02 -3.73
C ARG A 58 7.80 3.21 -4.69
N ARG A 59 7.66 2.94 -5.99
CA ARG A 59 7.66 3.96 -7.03
C ARG A 59 6.46 4.91 -6.91
N ASN A 60 5.29 4.37 -6.58
CA ASN A 60 4.04 5.13 -6.59
C ASN A 60 3.59 5.62 -5.19
N TRP A 61 4.15 5.06 -4.09
CA TRP A 61 3.75 5.31 -2.70
C TRP A 61 4.00 6.73 -2.18
N ARG A 62 4.92 7.47 -2.81
CA ARG A 62 5.16 8.89 -2.49
C ARG A 62 3.94 9.79 -2.75
N MET A 63 3.09 9.43 -3.71
CA MET A 63 1.95 10.25 -4.11
C MET A 63 0.71 10.11 -3.19
N PRO A 64 0.24 8.91 -2.81
CA PRO A 64 -0.94 8.75 -1.96
C PRO A 64 -0.73 9.28 -0.54
N LEU A 65 0.48 9.18 0.04
CA LEU A 65 0.78 9.78 1.36
C LEU A 65 0.77 11.30 1.36
N SER A 66 1.00 11.96 0.23
CA SER A 66 0.83 13.40 0.12
C SER A 66 -0.63 13.76 -0.05
N PHE A 67 -1.38 13.07 -0.92
CA PHE A 67 -2.79 13.35 -1.16
C PHE A 67 -3.68 13.14 0.07
N PHE A 68 -3.44 12.06 0.85
CA PHE A 68 -4.24 11.74 2.04
C PHE A 68 -4.02 12.72 3.18
N PHE A 69 -2.80 13.27 3.33
CA PHE A 69 -2.47 14.19 4.42
C PHE A 69 -2.58 15.66 4.03
N SER A 70 -2.51 15.99 2.74
CA SER A 70 -2.78 17.35 2.24
C SER A 70 -4.27 17.70 2.20
N SER A 71 -5.18 16.72 2.33
CA SER A 71 -6.64 16.96 2.39
C SER A 71 -7.15 17.21 3.82
N SER A 72 -6.26 17.22 4.82
CA SER A 72 -6.60 17.49 6.24
C SER A 72 -6.10 18.85 6.73
N SER A 73 -5.84 19.81 5.81
CA SER A 73 -5.48 21.19 6.13
C SER A 73 -6.64 22.14 5.92
#